data_AF-A0A3D6EY60-F1
#
_entry.id   AF-A0A3D6EY60-F1
#
_cell.length_a   1.000
_cell.length_b   1.000
_cell.length_c   1.000
_cell.angle_alpha   90.00
_cell.angle_beta   90.00
_cell.angle_gamma   90.00
#
_symmetry.space_group_name_H-M   'P 1'
#
loop_
_entity.id
_entity.type
_entity.pdbx_description
1 polymer ?
#
loop_
_entity_poly.entity_id
_entity_poly.type
_entity_poly.pdbx_seq_one_letter_code
_entity_poly.pdbx_strand_id
1 'polypeptide(L)'
;RIELYTEPYATHYHQNREAAIKPYVEAAKVAHQLGLGINAGHDLDLHNLKYLRDSIPHLDEVSIGHALICDALYFGLENTIQLYLRQLK
;
A
#
# COMPACT_ATOMS: atom_id res chain seq x y z
N ARG A 1 -16.69 2.63 1.52
CA ARG A 1 -15.31 2.18 1.21
C ARG A 1 -14.85 1.25 2.32
N ILE A 2 -13.85 0.43 2.05
CA ILE A 2 -13.13 -0.36 3.07
C ILE A 2 -11.65 0.00 3.03
N GLU A 3 -10.93 -0.26 4.10
CA GLU A 3 -9.47 -0.15 4.13
C GLU A 3 -8.87 -1.52 4.42
N LEU A 4 -8.00 -1.97 3.52
CA LEU A 4 -7.28 -3.22 3.67
C LEU A 4 -6.14 -3.02 4.67
N TYR A 5 -6.12 -3.81 5.73
CA TYR A 5 -5.04 -3.81 6.73
C TYR A 5 -3.82 -4.58 6.21
N THR A 6 -2.76 -3.87 5.83
CA THR A 6 -1.62 -4.45 5.08
C THR A 6 -0.39 -4.84 5.91
N GLU A 7 -0.45 -4.84 7.25
CA GLU A 7 0.67 -5.33 8.07
C GLU A 7 1.09 -6.78 7.71
N PRO A 8 0.17 -7.75 7.55
CA PRO A 8 0.55 -9.09 7.12
C PRO A 8 1.21 -9.11 5.73
N TYR A 9 0.78 -8.24 4.80
CA TYR A 9 1.46 -8.08 3.52
C TYR A 9 2.90 -7.56 3.71
N ALA A 10 3.06 -6.46 4.46
CA ALA A 10 4.37 -5.84 4.69
C ALA A 10 5.35 -6.80 5.36
N THR A 11 4.88 -7.53 6.38
CA THR A 11 5.67 -8.52 7.14
C THR A 11 6.21 -9.65 6.24
N HIS A 12 5.41 -10.12 5.29
CA HIS A 12 5.79 -11.24 4.41
C HIS A 12 6.36 -10.80 3.05
N TYR A 13 6.39 -9.49 2.77
CA TYR A 13 6.77 -8.94 1.47
C TYR A 13 8.17 -9.38 1.02
N HIS A 14 9.16 -9.29 1.91
CA HIS A 14 10.54 -9.65 1.58
C HIS A 14 10.78 -11.17 1.48
N GLN A 15 9.87 -11.98 2.02
CA GLN A 15 9.97 -13.44 1.99
C GLN A 15 9.36 -13.98 0.70
N ASN A 16 8.15 -13.53 0.37
CA ASN A 16 7.43 -13.92 -0.84
C ASN A 16 6.30 -12.91 -1.12
N ARG A 17 6.62 -11.84 -1.85
CA ARG A 17 5.66 -10.77 -2.17
C ARG A 17 4.45 -11.28 -2.96
N GLU A 18 4.63 -12.25 -3.84
CA GLU A 18 3.57 -12.82 -4.68
C GLU A 18 2.53 -13.56 -3.81
N ALA A 19 2.98 -14.31 -2.80
CA ALA A 19 2.11 -14.95 -1.84
C ALA A 19 1.45 -13.95 -0.89
N ALA A 20 2.22 -12.95 -0.42
CA ALA A 20 1.77 -11.95 0.54
C ALA A 20 0.63 -11.07 -0.01
N ILE A 21 0.67 -10.70 -1.30
CA ILE A 21 -0.33 -9.81 -1.90
C ILE A 21 -1.64 -10.54 -2.29
N LYS A 22 -1.58 -11.86 -2.51
CA LYS A 22 -2.69 -12.64 -3.06
C LYS A 22 -4.02 -12.46 -2.32
N PRO A 23 -4.09 -12.50 -0.97
CA PRO A 23 -5.34 -12.31 -0.25
C PRO A 23 -5.97 -10.92 -0.50
N TYR A 24 -5.13 -9.90 -0.66
CA TYR A 24 -5.55 -8.52 -0.86
C TYR A 24 -6.12 -8.28 -2.25
N VAL A 25 -5.54 -8.92 -3.27
CA VAL A 25 -6.08 -8.89 -4.64
C VAL A 25 -7.47 -9.51 -4.69
N GLU A 26 -7.67 -10.65 -4.04
CA GLU A 26 -8.99 -11.31 -4.00
C GLU A 26 -10.01 -10.50 -3.21
N ALA A 27 -9.62 -9.94 -2.05
CA ALA A 27 -10.48 -9.05 -1.27
C ALA A 27 -10.89 -7.80 -2.07
N ALA A 28 -9.95 -7.20 -2.80
CA ALA A 28 -10.20 -6.02 -3.63
C ALA A 28 -11.20 -6.31 -4.76
N LYS A 29 -11.07 -7.45 -5.44
CA LYS A 29 -12.04 -7.88 -6.48
C LYS A 29 -13.45 -7.98 -5.91
N VAL A 30 -13.61 -8.63 -4.76
CA VAL A 30 -14.92 -8.79 -4.11
C VAL A 30 -15.49 -7.44 -3.66
N ALA A 31 -14.66 -6.59 -3.03
CA ALA A 31 -15.09 -5.27 -2.59
C ALA A 31 -15.57 -4.40 -3.77
N HIS A 32 -14.84 -4.44 -4.90
CA HIS A 32 -15.23 -3.73 -6.11
C HIS A 32 -16.54 -4.26 -6.70
N GLN A 33 -16.73 -5.58 -6.77
CA GLN A 33 -17.99 -6.20 -7.22
C GLN A 33 -19.20 -5.77 -6.38
N LEU A 34 -18.99 -5.49 -5.10
CA LEU A 34 -20.01 -4.97 -4.18
C LEU A 34 -20.19 -3.44 -4.25
N GLY A 35 -19.49 -2.76 -5.15
CA GLY A 35 -19.55 -1.30 -5.30
C GLY A 35 -18.84 -0.52 -4.19
N LEU A 36 -17.94 -1.16 -3.44
CA LEU A 36 -17.16 -0.51 -2.40
C LEU A 36 -15.85 0.03 -2.98
N GLY A 37 -15.54 1.30 -2.71
CA GLY A 37 -14.19 1.83 -2.94
C GLY A 37 -13.18 1.23 -1.96
N ILE A 38 -11.92 1.17 -2.38
CA ILE A 38 -10.87 0.37 -1.73
C ILE A 38 -9.72 1.28 -1.36
N ASN A 39 -9.44 1.38 -0.06
CA ASN A 39 -8.24 2.00 0.47
C ASN A 39 -7.27 0.91 0.97
N ALA A 40 -6.01 1.26 1.15
CA ALA A 40 -5.03 0.40 1.83
C ALA A 40 -4.07 1.22 2.70
N GLY A 41 -3.44 0.59 3.67
CA GLY A 41 -2.52 1.24 4.60
C GLY A 41 -2.04 0.26 5.65
N HIS A 42 -1.28 0.75 6.63
CA HIS A 42 -0.58 -0.05 7.65
C HIS A 42 0.68 -0.74 7.11
N ASP A 43 1.84 -0.26 7.55
CA ASP A 43 3.20 -0.73 7.22
C ASP A 43 3.57 -0.70 5.72
N LEU A 44 2.97 0.23 4.97
CA LEU A 44 3.43 0.56 3.62
C LEU A 44 4.61 1.53 3.66
N ASP A 45 5.61 1.27 2.82
CA ASP A 45 6.86 2.02 2.74
C ASP A 45 7.34 2.17 1.27
N LEU A 46 8.49 2.80 1.06
CA LEU A 46 9.08 2.98 -0.28
C LEU A 46 9.48 1.67 -0.98
N HIS A 47 9.59 0.55 -0.27
CA HIS A 47 10.03 -0.73 -0.82
C HIS A 47 8.87 -1.61 -1.28
N ASN A 48 7.72 -1.53 -0.59
CA ASN A 48 6.58 -2.39 -0.82
C ASN A 48 5.42 -1.68 -1.56
N LEU A 49 5.29 -0.36 -1.45
CA LEU A 49 4.11 0.37 -1.92
C LEU A 49 3.84 0.20 -3.42
N LYS A 50 4.88 0.27 -4.26
CA LYS A 50 4.69 0.15 -5.71
C LYS A 50 4.12 -1.21 -6.09
N TYR A 51 4.65 -2.28 -5.50
CA TYR A 51 4.16 -3.62 -5.81
C TYR A 51 2.71 -3.81 -5.37
N LEU A 52 2.33 -3.27 -4.21
CA LEU A 52 0.94 -3.25 -3.77
C LEU A 52 0.04 -2.50 -4.75
N ARG A 53 0.43 -1.28 -5.15
CA ARG A 53 -0.32 -0.45 -6.10
C ARG A 53 -0.52 -1.14 -7.44
N ASP A 54 0.55 -1.72 -7.99
CA ASP A 54 0.54 -2.38 -9.29
C ASP A 54 -0.28 -3.69 -9.27
N SER A 55 -0.44 -4.31 -8.09
CA SER A 55 -1.13 -5.59 -7.92
C SER A 55 -2.61 -5.48 -7.54
N ILE A 56 -2.99 -4.47 -6.74
CA ILE A 56 -4.37 -4.31 -6.24
C ILE A 56 -5.19 -3.47 -7.24
N PRO A 57 -6.17 -4.08 -7.96
CA PRO A 57 -7.02 -3.32 -8.87
C PRO A 57 -8.00 -2.44 -8.09
N HIS A 58 -8.42 -1.33 -8.69
CA HIS A 58 -9.41 -0.40 -8.15
C HIS A 58 -9.05 0.21 -6.78
N LEU A 59 -7.76 0.27 -6.44
CA LEU A 59 -7.28 0.98 -5.25
C LEU A 59 -7.50 2.49 -5.43
N ASP A 60 -8.32 3.09 -4.57
CA ASP A 60 -8.68 4.51 -4.58
C ASP A 60 -7.61 5.37 -3.91
N GLU A 61 -7.13 4.94 -2.74
CA GLU A 61 -6.27 5.73 -1.86
C GLU A 61 -5.35 4.84 -1.00
N VAL A 62 -4.21 5.38 -0.58
CA VAL A 62 -3.39 4.78 0.49
C VAL A 62 -3.17 5.74 1.65
N SER A 63 -3.28 5.23 2.87
CA SER A 63 -2.97 5.96 4.11
C SER A 63 -1.65 5.50 4.70
N ILE A 64 -0.64 6.37 4.68
CA ILE A 64 0.74 6.06 5.10
C ILE A 64 1.19 7.06 6.14
N GLY A 65 1.55 6.56 7.32
CA GLY A 65 1.97 7.36 8.48
C GLY A 65 3.42 7.10 8.88
N HIS A 66 3.64 6.07 9.69
CA HIS A 66 4.92 5.80 10.36
C HIS A 66 6.13 5.82 9.43
N ALA A 67 6.13 5.01 8.37
CA ALA A 67 7.24 4.92 7.42
C ALA A 67 7.54 6.27 6.73
N LEU A 68 6.50 7.00 6.32
CA LEU A 68 6.65 8.33 5.72
C LEU A 68 7.31 9.31 6.69
N ILE A 69 6.91 9.32 7.96
CA ILE A 69 7.53 10.21 8.96
C ILE A 69 8.98 9.79 9.25
N CYS A 70 9.27 8.49 9.34
CA CYS A 70 10.64 7.99 9.50
C CYS A 70 11.54 8.41 8.34
N ASP A 71 11.11 8.23 7.09
CA ASP A 71 11.85 8.67 5.91
C ASP A 71 12.04 10.19 5.87
N ALA A 72 11.03 10.95 6.32
CA ALA A 72 11.08 12.40 6.38
C ALA A 72 12.14 12.95 7.35
N LEU A 73 12.54 12.18 8.37
CA LEU A 73 13.66 12.56 9.25
C LEU A 73 14.99 12.65 8.49
N TYR A 74 15.14 11.90 7.40
CA TYR A 74 16.36 11.86 6.59
C TYR A 74 16.25 12.72 5.32
N PHE A 75 15.10 12.69 4.66
CA PHE A 75 14.92 13.31 3.35
C PHE A 75 14.15 14.64 3.39
N GLY A 76 13.58 15.02 4.53
CA GLY A 76 12.64 16.13 4.64
C GLY A 76 11.24 15.77 4.14
N LEU A 77 10.20 16.36 4.74
CA LEU A 77 8.81 15.98 4.50
C LEU A 77 8.37 16.17 3.04
N GLU A 78 8.68 17.32 2.44
CA GLU A 78 8.29 17.64 1.06
C GLU A 78 8.84 16.62 0.06
N ASN A 79 10.15 16.35 0.12
CA ASN A 79 10.79 15.39 -0.78
C ASN A 79 10.29 13.96 -0.52
N THR A 80 10.05 13.60 0.75
CA THR A 80 9.52 12.27 1.11
C THR A 80 8.13 12.05 0.49
N ILE A 81 7.23 13.03 0.59
CA ILE A 81 5.92 12.96 -0.07
C ILE A 81 6.08 12.70 -1.58
N GLN A 82 7.03 13.37 -2.25
CA GLN A 82 7.30 13.14 -3.67
C GLN A 82 7.84 11.72 -3.96
N LEU A 83 8.66 11.15 -3.08
CA LEU A 83 9.16 9.78 -3.22
C LEU A 83 8.03 8.76 -3.14
N TYR A 84 7.10 8.91 -2.19
CA TYR A 84 5.93 8.03 -2.06
C TYR A 84 4.96 8.20 -3.23
N LEU A 85 4.68 9.43 -3.67
CA LEU A 85 3.82 9.68 -4.84
C LEU A 85 4.37 9.02 -6.12
N ARG A 86 5.70 8.91 -6.28
CA ARG A 86 6.31 8.21 -7.42
C ARG A 86 6.06 6.70 -7.40
N GLN A 87 5.86 6.10 -6.24
CA GLN A 87 5.50 4.67 -6.14
C GLN A 87 4.04 4.41 -6.57
N LEU A 88 3.20 5.45 -6.61
CA LEU A 88 1.78 5.35 -6.99
C LEU A 88 1.51 5.62 -8.49
N LYS A 89 2.55 5.99 -9.24
CA LYS A 89 2.53 6.19 -10.69
C LYS A 89 2.85 4.89 -11.44
#